data_AF-A9P8K8-F1
#
_entry.id   AF-A9P8K8-F1
#
_cell.length_a   1.000
_cell.length_b   1.000
_cell.length_c   1.000
_cell.angle_alpha   90.00
_cell.angle_beta   90.00
_cell.angle_gamma   90.00
#
_symmetry.space_group_name_H-M   'P 1'
#
loop_
_entity.id
_entity.type
_entity.pdbx_description
1 polymer ?
#
loop_
_entity_poly.entity_id
_entity_poly.type
_entity_poly.pdbx_seq_one_letter_code
_entity_poly.pdbx_strand_id
1 'polypeptide(L)'
;MFLRAIGRPLLAKVKQTTGIVGLDVAPNAREVLINLYNKTLKEIKAVPEDEGYRKAVESFTTHRLKVCEEEVDWEKIEERIGCGQVEELIEEAQDELKLIEKMIEWDPWGVPDDYECEIIENDAPIPKHVPRHIPGPLPAEFYQTLEAVQTKRVEPKDAPAVTSGESQSKE
;
A
#
# COMPACT_ATOMS: atom_id res chain seq x y z
N MET A 1 -55.02 -20.32 -9.48
CA MET A 1 -53.76 -19.71 -9.99
C MET A 1 -52.96 -19.25 -8.79
N PHE A 2 -51.94 -19.99 -8.35
CA PHE A 2 -50.96 -19.49 -7.38
C PHE A 2 -49.60 -20.07 -7.74
N LEU A 3 -48.89 -19.39 -8.64
CA LEU A 3 -47.48 -19.63 -8.91
C LEU A 3 -46.69 -19.03 -7.74
N ARG A 4 -46.17 -19.88 -6.85
CA ARG A 4 -45.11 -19.48 -5.91
C ARG A 4 -43.87 -19.18 -6.73
N ALA A 5 -43.51 -17.90 -6.82
CA ALA A 5 -42.20 -17.49 -7.28
C ALA A 5 -41.16 -18.03 -6.30
N ILE A 6 -40.50 -19.13 -6.67
CA ILE A 6 -39.28 -19.59 -6.00
C ILE A 6 -38.20 -18.59 -6.41
N GLY A 7 -37.98 -17.58 -5.58
CA GLY A 7 -36.85 -16.67 -5.75
C GLY A 7 -35.57 -17.48 -5.73
N ARG A 8 -34.86 -17.53 -6.87
CA ARG A 8 -33.47 -17.99 -6.91
C ARG A 8 -32.70 -17.14 -5.89
N PRO A 9 -32.00 -17.73 -4.91
CA PRO A 9 -31.03 -16.95 -4.17
C PRO A 9 -30.01 -16.45 -5.19
N LEU A 10 -29.78 -15.14 -5.23
CA LEU A 10 -28.65 -14.59 -5.99
C LEU A 10 -27.40 -15.22 -5.37
N LEU A 11 -26.75 -16.11 -6.12
CA LEU A 11 -25.48 -16.73 -5.72
C LEU A 11 -24.42 -15.63 -5.66
N ALA A 12 -24.27 -14.99 -4.50
CA ALA A 12 -23.10 -14.22 -4.19
C ALA A 12 -21.89 -15.17 -4.20
N LYS A 13 -20.80 -14.75 -4.84
CA LYS A 13 -19.55 -15.53 -4.89
C LYS A 13 -18.91 -15.48 -3.51
N VAL A 14 -18.96 -16.60 -2.78
CA VAL A 14 -18.43 -16.69 -1.40
C VAL A 14 -17.07 -17.39 -1.40
N LYS A 15 -16.07 -16.73 -0.80
CA LYS A 15 -14.74 -17.29 -0.55
C LYS A 15 -14.86 -18.50 0.40
N GLN A 16 -14.26 -19.64 0.04
CA GLN A 16 -14.41 -20.89 0.81
C GLN A 16 -13.36 -21.03 1.91
N THR A 17 -12.12 -20.64 1.62
CA THR A 17 -10.99 -20.67 2.54
C THR A 17 -9.95 -19.65 2.08
N THR A 18 -9.19 -19.11 3.03
CA THR A 18 -8.02 -18.25 2.79
C THR A 18 -6.77 -19.07 2.43
N GLY A 19 -6.75 -20.37 2.75
CA GLY A 19 -5.55 -21.21 2.61
C GLY A 19 -4.49 -20.99 3.68
N ILE A 20 -4.73 -20.07 4.64
CA ILE A 20 -3.85 -19.77 5.77
C ILE A 20 -4.51 -20.33 7.05
N VAL A 21 -3.75 -21.11 7.82
CA VAL A 21 -4.27 -21.69 9.07
C VAL A 21 -4.43 -20.58 10.11
N GLY A 22 -5.62 -20.51 10.73
CA GLY A 22 -5.92 -19.52 11.77
C GLY A 22 -6.50 -18.20 11.25
N LEU A 23 -6.58 -18.02 9.92
CA LEU A 23 -7.20 -16.86 9.30
C LEU A 23 -8.55 -17.24 8.68
N ASP A 24 -9.62 -16.97 9.42
CA ASP A 24 -10.99 -17.28 9.00
C ASP A 24 -11.50 -16.33 7.91
N VAL A 25 -12.33 -16.84 7.00
CA VAL A 25 -12.92 -16.05 5.91
C VAL A 25 -13.89 -15.01 6.47
N ALA A 26 -13.74 -13.76 6.02
CA ALA A 26 -14.61 -12.65 6.42
C ALA A 26 -15.69 -12.37 5.35
N PRO A 27 -16.96 -12.78 5.56
CA PRO A 27 -18.01 -12.63 4.53
C PRO A 27 -18.38 -11.17 4.24
N ASN A 28 -18.19 -10.27 5.20
CA ASN A 28 -18.45 -8.82 5.09
C ASN A 28 -17.14 -8.00 5.12
N ALA A 29 -16.05 -8.53 4.53
CA ALA A 29 -14.72 -7.93 4.59
C ALA A 29 -14.68 -6.44 4.20
N ARG A 30 -15.38 -6.06 3.13
CA ARG A 30 -15.43 -4.67 2.64
C ARG A 30 -15.93 -3.69 3.70
N GLU A 31 -17.05 -3.99 4.33
CA GLU A 31 -17.65 -3.11 5.35
C GLU A 31 -16.75 -3.01 6.58
N VAL A 32 -16.14 -4.13 6.98
CA VAL A 32 -15.19 -4.17 8.09
C VAL A 32 -13.96 -3.30 7.78
N LEU A 33 -13.39 -3.43 6.59
CA LEU A 33 -12.24 -2.63 6.16
C LEU A 33 -12.57 -1.13 6.13
N ILE A 34 -13.70 -0.72 5.54
CA ILE A 34 -14.13 0.68 5.53
C ILE A 34 -14.25 1.23 6.94
N ASN A 35 -14.86 0.47 7.86
CA ASN A 35 -15.01 0.88 9.24
C ASN A 35 -13.66 1.01 9.96
N LEU A 36 -12.76 0.05 9.75
CA LEU A 36 -11.42 0.06 10.34
C LEU A 36 -10.61 1.25 9.81
N TYR A 37 -10.54 1.46 8.50
CA TYR A 37 -9.80 2.59 7.93
C TYR A 37 -10.35 3.95 8.36
N ASN A 38 -11.68 4.11 8.43
CA ASN A 38 -12.27 5.34 8.97
C ASN A 38 -11.91 5.55 10.45
N LYS A 39 -11.83 4.47 11.23
CA LYS A 39 -11.35 4.54 12.62
C LYS A 39 -9.87 4.94 12.65
N THR A 40 -9.02 4.33 11.83
CA THR A 40 -7.59 4.63 11.73
C THR A 40 -7.35 6.10 11.38
N LEU A 41 -8.06 6.63 10.36
CA LEU A 41 -7.98 8.05 9.97
C LEU A 41 -8.50 9.01 11.04
N LYS A 42 -9.34 8.53 11.97
CA LYS A 42 -9.81 9.33 13.10
C LYS A 42 -8.77 9.37 14.22
N GLU A 43 -8.23 8.21 14.60
CA GLU A 43 -7.28 8.08 15.70
C GLU A 43 -5.91 8.70 15.36
N ILE A 44 -5.45 8.56 14.10
CA ILE A 44 -4.14 9.08 13.66
C ILE A 44 -4.02 10.62 13.80
N LYS A 45 -5.14 11.34 13.86
CA LYS A 45 -5.16 12.81 14.05
C LYS A 45 -4.57 13.26 15.39
N ALA A 46 -4.46 12.35 16.37
CA ALA A 46 -3.79 12.64 17.63
C ALA A 46 -2.26 12.77 17.49
N VAL A 47 -1.67 12.16 16.45
CA VAL A 47 -0.24 12.21 16.16
C VAL A 47 0.12 13.54 15.47
N PRO A 48 1.28 14.17 15.72
CA PRO A 48 1.67 15.41 15.05
C PRO A 48 1.77 15.28 13.51
N GLU A 49 1.40 16.35 12.78
CA GLU A 49 1.32 16.35 11.29
C GLU A 49 2.65 16.20 10.57
N ASP A 50 3.75 16.65 11.19
CA ASP A 50 5.04 16.65 10.53
C ASP A 50 5.74 15.26 10.57
N GLU A 51 5.25 14.38 11.43
CA GLU A 51 5.83 13.05 11.63
C GLU A 51 5.67 12.17 10.40
N GLY A 52 6.76 11.50 10.01
CA GLY A 52 6.78 10.58 8.87
C GLY A 52 5.78 9.43 9.03
N TYR A 53 5.56 8.98 10.27
CA TYR A 53 4.57 7.95 10.60
C TYR A 53 3.15 8.37 10.22
N ARG A 54 2.70 9.57 10.63
CA ARG A 54 1.36 10.07 10.28
C ARG A 54 1.18 10.21 8.77
N LYS A 55 2.16 10.78 8.07
CA LYS A 55 2.13 10.93 6.61
C LYS A 55 2.00 9.59 5.89
N ALA A 56 2.72 8.56 6.36
CA ALA A 56 2.65 7.22 5.79
C ALA A 56 1.28 6.58 6.02
N VAL A 57 0.80 6.58 7.27
CA VAL A 57 -0.51 6.00 7.66
C VAL A 57 -1.65 6.64 6.91
N GLU A 58 -1.69 7.97 6.83
CA GLU A 58 -2.72 8.68 6.07
C GLU A 58 -2.68 8.33 4.58
N SER A 59 -1.47 8.25 3.98
CA SER A 59 -1.30 7.95 2.57
C SER A 59 -1.85 6.59 2.18
N PHE A 60 -1.38 5.51 2.82
CA PHE A 60 -1.82 4.16 2.45
C PHE A 60 -3.26 3.89 2.89
N THR A 61 -3.69 4.42 4.04
CA THR A 61 -5.06 4.21 4.54
C THR A 61 -6.08 4.90 3.63
N THR A 62 -5.79 6.13 3.18
CA THR A 62 -6.66 6.84 2.23
C THR A 62 -6.75 6.11 0.89
N HIS A 63 -5.61 5.61 0.39
CA HIS A 63 -5.58 4.82 -0.83
C HIS A 63 -6.42 3.53 -0.70
N ARG A 64 -6.19 2.75 0.36
CA ARG A 64 -6.93 1.49 0.61
C ARG A 64 -8.42 1.73 0.83
N LEU A 65 -8.79 2.78 1.56
CA LEU A 65 -10.19 3.19 1.77
C LEU A 65 -10.87 3.52 0.44
N LYS A 66 -10.22 4.33 -0.41
CA LYS A 66 -10.74 4.68 -1.74
C LYS A 66 -11.03 3.45 -2.59
N VAL A 67 -10.10 2.48 -2.62
CA VAL A 67 -10.31 1.22 -3.36
C VAL A 67 -11.48 0.42 -2.79
N CYS A 68 -11.61 0.34 -1.47
CA CYS A 68 -12.74 -0.36 -0.82
C CYS A 68 -14.09 0.33 -1.06
N GLU A 69 -14.12 1.64 -1.24
CA GLU A 69 -15.33 2.39 -1.59
C GLU A 69 -15.73 2.18 -3.05
N GLU A 70 -14.76 2.22 -3.97
CA GLU A 70 -14.96 2.06 -5.42
C GLU A 70 -15.39 0.63 -5.81
N GLU A 71 -14.78 -0.40 -5.22
CA GLU A 71 -15.01 -1.79 -5.58
C GLU A 71 -15.98 -2.49 -4.62
N VAL A 72 -16.86 -3.33 -5.17
CA VAL A 72 -17.82 -4.14 -4.39
C VAL A 72 -17.33 -5.57 -4.19
N ASP A 73 -16.54 -6.09 -5.13
CA ASP A 73 -16.06 -7.46 -5.14
C ASP A 73 -14.71 -7.58 -4.44
N TRP A 74 -14.54 -8.59 -3.59
CA TRP A 74 -13.32 -8.77 -2.80
C TRP A 74 -12.12 -9.13 -3.68
N GLU A 75 -12.31 -9.89 -4.76
CA GLU A 75 -11.22 -10.24 -5.70
C GLU A 75 -10.60 -8.99 -6.35
N LYS A 76 -11.44 -8.02 -6.73
CA LYS A 76 -10.98 -6.77 -7.33
C LYS A 76 -10.28 -5.87 -6.32
N ILE A 77 -10.72 -5.90 -5.06
CA ILE A 77 -10.05 -5.21 -3.96
C ILE A 77 -8.64 -5.79 -3.77
N GLU A 78 -8.51 -7.12 -3.73
CA GLU A 78 -7.21 -7.81 -3.61
C GLU A 78 -6.29 -7.45 -4.79
N GLU A 79 -6.81 -7.46 -6.02
CA GLU A 79 -6.06 -7.14 -7.23
C GLU A 79 -5.58 -5.68 -7.26
N ARG A 80 -6.46 -4.70 -7.00
CA ARG A 80 -6.10 -3.27 -7.04
C ARG A 80 -5.22 -2.84 -5.87
N ILE A 81 -5.40 -3.41 -4.67
CA ILE A 81 -4.53 -3.10 -3.53
C ILE A 81 -3.18 -3.81 -3.68
N GLY A 82 -3.16 -5.04 -4.19
CA GLY A 82 -1.93 -5.79 -4.46
C GLY A 82 -1.15 -6.16 -3.20
N CYS A 83 -1.83 -6.33 -2.06
CA CYS A 83 -1.22 -6.55 -0.75
C CYS A 83 -1.84 -7.75 -0.02
N GLY A 84 -1.84 -8.91 -0.66
CA GLY A 84 -2.39 -10.14 -0.09
C GLY A 84 -3.92 -10.21 -0.14
N GLN A 85 -4.49 -11.01 0.74
CA GLN A 85 -5.94 -11.26 0.85
C GLN A 85 -6.66 -10.19 1.68
N VAL A 86 -7.97 -10.02 1.47
CA VAL A 86 -8.76 -9.06 2.27
C VAL A 86 -8.75 -9.36 3.77
N GLU A 87 -8.63 -10.63 4.16
CA GLU A 87 -8.53 -11.03 5.57
C GLU A 87 -7.20 -10.59 6.19
N GLU A 88 -6.09 -10.67 5.45
CA GLU A 88 -4.78 -10.19 5.90
C GLU A 88 -4.81 -8.66 6.05
N LEU A 89 -5.48 -7.95 5.13
CA LEU A 89 -5.69 -6.51 5.24
C LEU A 89 -6.51 -6.10 6.48
N ILE A 90 -7.45 -6.94 6.91
CA ILE A 90 -8.22 -6.69 8.14
C ILE A 90 -7.31 -6.82 9.35
N GLU A 91 -6.46 -7.86 9.41
CA GLU A 91 -5.49 -8.05 10.48
C GLU A 91 -4.50 -6.89 10.53
N GLU A 92 -3.92 -6.49 9.38
CA GLU A 92 -3.04 -5.33 9.27
C GLU A 92 -3.72 -4.04 9.78
N ALA A 93 -4.96 -3.78 9.38
CA ALA A 93 -5.70 -2.59 9.81
C ALA A 93 -6.00 -2.60 11.32
N GLN A 94 -6.25 -3.77 11.91
CA GLN A 94 -6.44 -3.92 13.35
C GLN A 94 -5.13 -3.72 14.12
N ASP A 95 -4.03 -4.25 13.61
CA ASP A 95 -2.72 -4.10 14.22
C ASP A 95 -2.22 -2.65 14.12
N GLU A 96 -2.51 -1.96 13.01
CA GLU A 96 -2.24 -0.53 12.87
C GLU A 96 -3.01 0.29 13.92
N LEU A 97 -4.29 -0.03 14.17
CA LEU A 97 -5.06 0.63 15.24
C LEU A 97 -4.44 0.41 16.62
N LYS A 98 -4.02 -0.82 16.94
CA LYS A 98 -3.32 -1.13 18.20
C LYS A 98 -1.98 -0.39 18.28
N LEU A 99 -1.29 -0.24 17.15
CA LEU A 99 -0.03 0.50 17.08
C LEU A 99 -0.26 1.98 17.35
N ILE A 100 -1.26 2.60 16.72
CA ILE A 100 -1.62 4.00 16.95
C ILE A 100 -1.89 4.26 18.43
N GLU A 101 -2.66 3.39 19.10
CA GLU A 101 -2.92 3.49 20.55
C GLU A 101 -1.62 3.53 21.36
N LYS A 102 -0.66 2.65 21.05
CA LYS A 102 0.66 2.61 21.72
C LYS A 102 1.54 3.81 21.37
N MET A 103 1.52 4.25 20.11
CA MET A 103 2.30 5.39 19.65
C MET A 103 1.84 6.67 20.37
N ILE A 104 0.52 6.84 20.55
CA ILE A 104 -0.06 7.94 21.34
C ILE A 104 0.37 7.87 22.80
N GLU A 105 0.38 6.68 23.40
CA GLU A 105 0.81 6.50 24.80
C GLU A 105 2.31 6.79 24.99
N TRP A 106 3.15 6.33 24.08
CA TRP A 106 4.61 6.42 24.20
C TRP A 106 5.18 7.74 23.71
N ASP A 107 4.47 8.46 22.85
CA ASP A 107 4.86 9.77 22.32
C ASP A 107 6.34 9.79 21.85
N PRO A 108 6.73 8.93 20.89
CA PRO A 108 8.13 8.83 20.46
C PRO A 108 8.53 9.92 19.45
N TRP A 109 7.76 11.00 19.35
CA TRP A 109 7.95 12.02 18.31
C TRP A 109 8.94 13.11 18.74
N GLY A 110 9.45 13.82 17.74
CA GLY A 110 10.52 14.80 17.93
C GLY A 110 11.91 14.18 17.98
N VAL A 111 12.90 14.98 17.57
CA VAL A 111 14.32 14.61 17.57
C VAL A 111 15.04 15.58 18.51
N PRO A 112 15.70 15.09 19.57
CA PRO A 112 16.53 15.94 20.45
C PRO A 112 17.65 16.66 19.69
N ASP A 113 18.03 17.86 20.15
CA ASP A 113 19.09 18.66 19.51
C ASP A 113 20.47 17.96 19.55
N ASP A 114 20.69 17.09 20.54
CA ASP A 114 21.90 16.29 20.75
C ASP A 114 21.82 14.89 20.14
N TYR A 115 20.81 14.61 19.31
CA TYR A 115 20.63 13.31 18.68
C TYR A 115 21.67 13.06 17.57
N GLU A 116 22.53 12.06 17.79
CA GLU A 116 23.49 11.58 16.80
C GLU A 116 23.04 10.23 16.22
N CYS A 117 22.83 10.19 14.90
CA CYS A 117 22.49 8.98 14.16
C CYS A 117 23.64 8.57 13.25
N GLU A 118 24.42 7.57 13.66
CA GLU A 118 25.51 7.02 12.86
C GLU A 118 24.96 6.11 11.75
N ILE A 119 25.00 6.60 10.51
CA ILE A 119 24.65 5.80 9.34
C ILE A 119 25.91 5.02 8.91
N ILE A 120 25.93 3.72 9.22
CA ILE A 120 27.05 2.82 8.88
C ILE A 120 26.71 2.07 7.59
N GLU A 121 27.38 2.42 6.50
CA GLU A 121 27.23 1.76 5.20
C GLU A 121 28.44 0.86 4.92
N ASN A 122 28.17 -0.39 4.49
CA ASN A 122 29.21 -1.34 4.07
C ASN A 122 28.88 -1.88 2.68
N ASP A 123 29.54 -1.33 1.67
CA ASP A 123 29.33 -1.66 0.26
C ASP A 123 30.06 -2.93 -0.20
N ALA A 124 30.54 -3.75 0.73
CA ALA A 124 31.18 -5.01 0.37
C ALA A 124 30.20 -5.91 -0.43
N PRO A 125 30.58 -6.39 -1.63
CA PRO A 125 29.67 -7.14 -2.48
C PRO A 125 29.32 -8.49 -1.85
N ILE A 126 28.02 -8.74 -1.70
CA ILE A 126 27.51 -10.00 -1.15
C ILE A 126 27.55 -11.09 -2.26
N PRO A 127 28.20 -12.25 -2.01
CA PRO A 127 28.24 -13.33 -2.99
C PRO A 127 26.85 -13.86 -3.36
N LYS A 128 26.66 -14.25 -4.63
CA LYS A 128 25.34 -14.67 -5.17
C LYS A 128 24.71 -15.89 -4.49
N HIS A 129 25.53 -16.79 -3.96
CA HIS A 129 25.06 -18.02 -3.32
C HIS A 129 24.60 -17.80 -1.87
N VAL A 130 24.89 -16.63 -1.30
CA VAL A 130 24.41 -16.28 0.04
C VAL A 130 22.91 -16.00 -0.04
N PRO A 131 22.10 -16.54 0.87
CA PRO A 131 20.67 -16.23 0.93
C PRO A 131 20.42 -14.73 1.01
N ARG A 132 19.58 -14.23 0.10
CA ARG A 132 19.16 -12.82 0.05
C ARG A 132 17.65 -12.80 -0.15
N HIS A 133 16.97 -11.83 0.46
CA HIS A 133 15.58 -11.56 0.12
C HIS A 133 15.53 -10.96 -1.28
N ILE A 134 15.00 -11.73 -2.21
CA ILE A 134 14.76 -11.30 -3.59
C ILE A 134 13.30 -10.84 -3.65
N PRO A 135 13.00 -9.65 -4.19
CA PRO A 135 11.63 -9.22 -4.34
C PRO A 135 10.87 -10.22 -5.22
N GLY A 136 9.60 -10.46 -4.88
CA GLY A 136 8.70 -11.22 -5.73
C GLY A 136 8.48 -10.53 -7.09
N PRO A 137 7.88 -11.24 -8.06
CA PRO A 137 7.51 -10.62 -9.33
C PRO A 137 6.53 -9.45 -9.07
N LEU A 138 6.77 -8.32 -9.73
CA LEU A 138 5.90 -7.16 -9.63
C LEU A 138 4.56 -7.40 -10.35
N PRO A 139 3.48 -6.70 -9.98
CA PRO A 139 2.20 -6.79 -10.67
C PRO A 139 2.32 -6.52 -12.17
N ALA A 140 1.57 -7.24 -13.01
CA ALA A 140 1.65 -7.11 -14.46
C ALA A 140 1.34 -5.68 -14.97
N GLU A 141 0.47 -4.95 -14.27
CA GLU A 141 0.12 -3.56 -14.57
C GLU A 141 1.33 -2.62 -14.49
N PHE A 142 2.30 -2.93 -13.63
CA PHE A 142 3.52 -2.15 -13.52
C PHE A 142 4.36 -2.21 -14.80
N TYR A 143 4.49 -3.39 -15.41
CA TYR A 143 5.21 -3.52 -16.68
C TYR A 143 4.48 -2.79 -17.81
N GLN A 144 3.16 -2.88 -17.87
CA GLN A 144 2.36 -2.18 -18.88
C GLN A 144 2.48 -0.66 -18.75
N THR A 145 2.42 -0.13 -17.53
CA THR A 145 2.58 1.31 -17.28
C THR A 145 4.01 1.77 -17.56
N LEU A 146 5.03 0.99 -17.21
CA LEU A 146 6.42 1.28 -17.57
C LEU A 146 6.62 1.32 -19.09
N GLU A 147 6.09 0.34 -19.81
CA GLU A 147 6.13 0.30 -21.27
C GLU A 147 5.39 1.51 -21.87
N ALA A 148 4.22 1.87 -21.32
CA ALA A 148 3.45 3.04 -21.74
C ALA A 148 4.20 4.37 -21.49
N VAL A 149 4.91 4.49 -20.36
CA VAL A 149 5.73 5.67 -20.05
C VAL A 149 6.98 5.73 -20.92
N GLN A 150 7.63 4.60 -21.17
CA GLN A 150 8.79 4.51 -22.06
C GLN A 150 8.40 4.83 -23.50
N THR A 151 7.29 4.28 -24.01
CA THR A 151 6.77 4.60 -25.35
C THR A 151 6.30 6.05 -25.48
N LYS A 152 5.68 6.64 -24.45
CA LYS A 152 5.36 8.09 -24.44
C LYS A 152 6.59 8.99 -24.48
N ARG A 153 7.74 8.56 -23.95
CA ARG A 153 9.01 9.29 -24.06
C ARG A 153 9.64 9.20 -25.45
N VAL A 154 9.17 8.30 -26.32
CA VAL A 154 9.75 8.03 -27.67
C VAL A 154 9.07 8.83 -28.79
N GLU A 155 8.10 9.69 -28.49
CA GLU A 155 7.59 10.68 -29.47
C GLU A 155 8.18 12.10 -29.22
N PRO A 156 9.45 12.38 -29.58
CA PRO A 156 9.89 13.74 -29.85
C PRO A 156 9.73 14.01 -31.35
N LYS A 157 8.69 14.77 -31.73
CA LYS A 157 8.74 15.56 -32.95
C LYS A 157 8.81 17.04 -32.60
N ASP A 158 9.93 17.60 -33.06
CA ASP A 158 10.29 19.00 -33.19
C ASP A 158 11.07 19.66 -32.02
N ALA A 159 12.39 19.79 -32.25
CA ALA A 159 13.37 20.48 -31.41
C ALA A 159 13.23 22.02 -31.50
N PRO A 160 14.01 22.78 -30.70
CA PRO A 160 15.27 23.25 -31.28
C PRO A 160 16.49 23.16 -30.35
N ALA A 161 17.66 23.12 -31.00
CA ALA A 161 18.98 23.02 -30.40
C ALA A 161 19.28 24.17 -29.41
N VAL A 162 19.80 23.81 -28.23
CA VAL A 162 20.47 24.75 -27.32
C VAL A 162 21.93 24.35 -27.22
N THR A 163 22.77 25.36 -27.34
CA THR A 163 24.17 25.31 -27.70
C THR A 163 25.02 24.86 -26.51
N SER A 164 26.04 24.04 -26.77
CA SER A 164 27.09 23.73 -25.80
C SER A 164 27.81 25.01 -25.39
N GLY A 165 27.68 25.40 -24.12
CA GLY A 165 28.49 26.43 -23.48
C GLY A 165 29.56 25.78 -22.62
N GLU A 166 30.82 25.87 -23.07
CA GLU A 166 32.01 25.63 -22.25
C GLU A 166 31.94 26.40 -20.92
N SER A 167 32.31 25.74 -19.82
CA SER A 167 32.65 26.42 -18.56
C SER A 167 33.81 25.66 -17.92
N GLN A 168 34.92 26.39 -17.86
CA GLN A 168 36.25 25.95 -17.47
C GLN A 168 36.34 25.61 -15.98
N SER A 169 37.16 24.60 -15.69
CA SER A 169 37.66 24.29 -14.36
C SER A 169 38.60 25.40 -13.84
N LYS A 170 38.29 25.90 -12.64
CA LYS A 170 39.21 26.42 -11.61
C LYS A 170 38.61 25.91 -10.30
N GLU A 171 39.31 25.23 -9.41
CA GLU A 171 40.69 25.35 -8.93
C GLU A 171 41.19 23.98 -8.46
#